data_AF-A0A539E6F9-F1
#
_entry.id   AF-A0A539E6F9-F1
#
_cell.length_a   1.000
_cell.length_b   1.000
_cell.length_c   1.000
_cell.angle_alpha   90.00
_cell.angle_beta   90.00
_cell.angle_gamma   90.00
#
_symmetry.space_group_name_H-M   'P 1'
#
loop_
_entity.id
_entity.type
_entity.pdbx_description
1 polymer ?
#
loop_
_entity_poly.entity_id
_entity_poly.type
_entity_poly.pdbx_seq_one_letter_code
_entity_poly.pdbx_strand_id
1 'polypeptide(L)'
;MSRRAQGSAPYAWEQAHTLGLDDDRVWAELATAYEPVDPLAVLPIHRRLVEHELVNADAQRYRLAARRLAKMRKLAAGTDQAADVDALIAGLRDTHRWRPRLQQEFDRARLP
;
A
#
# COMPACT_ATOMS: atom_id res chain seq x y z
N MET A 1 20.49 -31.18 11.47
CA MET A 1 19.12 -30.73 11.14
C MET A 1 19.02 -29.23 11.46
N SER A 2 19.40 -28.35 10.53
CA SER A 2 19.33 -26.89 10.74
C SER A 2 18.03 -26.36 10.17
N ARG A 3 17.00 -26.25 11.03
CA ARG A 3 15.75 -25.57 10.69
C ARG A 3 15.98 -24.07 10.92
N ARG A 4 16.14 -23.30 9.84
CA ARG A 4 16.15 -21.83 9.89
C ARG A 4 14.96 -21.37 10.73
N ALA A 5 15.18 -20.49 11.70
CA ALA A 5 14.13 -19.76 12.38
C ALA A 5 13.43 -18.85 11.36
N GLN A 6 12.48 -19.42 10.61
CA GLN A 6 11.54 -18.65 9.80
C GLN A 6 10.46 -18.20 10.77
N GLY A 7 10.60 -16.96 11.28
CA GLY A 7 9.56 -16.32 12.05
C GLY A 7 8.25 -16.28 11.25
N SER A 8 7.13 -16.53 11.92
CA SER A 8 5.80 -16.45 11.29
C SER A 8 5.49 -15.02 10.85
N ALA A 9 4.58 -14.83 9.89
CA ALA A 9 4.22 -13.49 9.41
C ALA A 9 3.79 -12.53 10.55
N PRO A 10 3.03 -12.94 11.59
CA PRO A 10 2.77 -12.09 12.74
C PRO A 10 4.01 -11.69 13.53
N TYR A 11 4.93 -12.63 13.76
CA TYR A 11 6.17 -12.32 14.46
C TYR A 11 7.04 -11.35 13.65
N ALA A 12 7.20 -11.58 12.34
CA ALA A 12 7.96 -10.68 11.48
C ALA A 12 7.33 -9.28 11.40
N TRP A 13 6.00 -9.19 11.38
CA TRP A 13 5.25 -7.94 11.40
C TRP A 13 5.48 -7.12 12.68
N GLU A 14 5.38 -7.76 13.85
CA GLU A 14 5.63 -7.14 15.14
C GLU A 14 7.09 -6.69 15.28
N GLN A 15 8.04 -7.55 14.87
CA GLN A 15 9.46 -7.21 14.89
C GLN A 15 9.79 -6.04 13.96
N ALA A 16 9.21 -5.97 12.77
CA ALA A 16 9.44 -4.88 11.83
C ALA A 16 8.98 -3.52 12.40
N HIS A 17 7.82 -3.49 13.08
CA HIS A 17 7.34 -2.30 13.79
C HIS A 17 8.28 -1.92 14.94
N THR A 18 8.70 -2.91 15.73
CA THR A 18 9.57 -2.70 16.91
C THR A 18 10.94 -2.16 16.51
N LEU A 19 11.50 -2.65 15.41
CA LEU A 19 12.81 -2.24 14.90
C LEU A 19 12.77 -0.94 14.09
N GLY A 20 11.59 -0.38 13.84
CA GLY A 20 11.41 0.85 13.07
C GLY A 20 11.99 0.73 11.66
N LEU A 21 11.82 -0.43 11.01
CA LEU A 21 12.34 -0.62 9.65
C LEU A 21 11.76 0.43 8.71
N ASP A 22 12.58 0.92 7.78
CA ASP A 22 12.19 1.98 6.84
C ASP A 22 12.26 1.54 5.37
N ASP A 23 12.62 0.29 5.11
CA ASP A 23 12.77 -0.23 3.75
C ASP A 23 11.41 -0.58 3.12
N ASP A 24 11.05 0.17 2.08
CA ASP A 24 9.78 0.02 1.36
C ASP A 24 9.58 -1.37 0.74
N ARG A 25 10.67 -2.00 0.29
CA ARG A 25 10.59 -3.34 -0.32
C ARG A 25 10.28 -4.36 0.75
N VAL A 26 10.94 -4.30 1.90
CA VAL A 26 10.67 -5.18 3.04
C VAL A 26 9.24 -5.00 3.51
N TRP A 27 8.75 -3.76 3.65
CA TRP A 27 7.37 -3.50 4.03
C TRP A 27 6.35 -3.98 3.02
N ALA A 28 6.63 -3.89 1.71
CA ALA A 28 5.75 -4.43 0.68
C ALA A 28 5.64 -5.96 0.75
N GLU A 29 6.76 -6.66 0.99
CA GLU A 29 6.80 -8.12 1.17
C GLU A 29 6.06 -8.52 2.46
N LEU A 30 6.29 -7.81 3.57
CA LEU A 30 5.62 -8.06 4.86
C LEU A 30 4.12 -7.83 4.80
N ALA A 31 3.66 -6.72 4.21
CA ALA A 31 2.24 -6.44 4.04
C ALA A 31 1.54 -7.55 3.24
N THR A 32 2.19 -8.04 2.18
CA THR A 32 1.66 -9.16 1.38
C THR A 32 1.56 -10.44 2.21
N ALA A 33 2.57 -10.73 3.05
CA ALA A 33 2.57 -11.92 3.89
C ALA A 33 1.58 -11.83 5.08
N TYR A 34 1.30 -10.62 5.57
CA TYR A 34 0.42 -10.37 6.71
C TYR A 34 -1.05 -10.18 6.33
N GLU A 35 -1.34 -9.87 5.06
CA GLU A 35 -2.71 -9.69 4.57
C GLU A 35 -3.68 -10.83 4.94
N PRO A 36 -3.32 -12.14 4.86
CA PRO A 36 -4.24 -13.21 5.26
C PRO A 36 -4.53 -13.26 6.77
N VAL A 37 -3.70 -12.59 7.59
CA VAL A 37 -3.85 -12.53 9.05
C VAL A 37 -4.79 -11.39 9.42
N ASP A 38 -4.49 -10.18 8.94
CA ASP A 38 -5.34 -9.00 9.14
C ASP A 38 -5.27 -8.11 7.88
N PRO A 39 -6.29 -8.18 7.01
CA PRO A 39 -6.36 -7.39 5.78
C PRO A 39 -6.44 -5.87 6.02
N LEU A 40 -6.97 -5.42 7.16
CA LEU A 40 -7.13 -3.98 7.44
C LEU A 40 -5.86 -3.40 8.06
N ALA A 41 -5.13 -4.18 8.86
CA ALA A 41 -3.85 -3.77 9.45
C ALA A 41 -2.78 -3.40 8.41
N VAL A 42 -2.88 -3.92 7.17
CA VAL A 42 -1.93 -3.62 6.10
C VAL A 42 -2.24 -2.32 5.34
N LEU A 43 -3.42 -1.71 5.53
CA LEU A 43 -3.82 -0.49 4.82
C LEU A 43 -2.88 0.70 5.10
N PRO A 44 -2.45 1.00 6.34
CA PRO A 44 -1.50 2.08 6.61
C PRO A 44 -0.15 1.88 5.93
N ILE A 45 0.32 0.63 5.81
CA ILE A 45 1.57 0.31 5.12
C ILE A 45 1.44 0.57 3.62
N HIS A 46 0.34 0.13 3.00
CA HIS A 46 0.07 0.45 1.60
C HIS A 46 0.00 1.95 1.34
N ARG A 47 -0.63 2.72 2.23
CA ARG A 47 -0.67 4.19 2.14
C ARG A 47 0.73 4.80 2.15
N ARG A 48 1.57 4.44 3.12
CA ARG A 48 2.95 4.93 3.21
C ARG A 48 3.73 4.65 1.92
N LEU A 49 3.61 3.43 1.38
CA LEU A 49 4.30 3.03 0.15
C LEU A 49 3.81 3.84 -1.06
N VAL A 50 2.51 4.12 -1.14
CA VAL A 50 1.94 5.01 -2.18
C VAL A 50 2.54 6.41 -2.06
N GLU A 51 2.57 6.98 -0.86
CA GLU A 51 3.14 8.33 -0.63
C GLU A 51 4.62 8.38 -1.09
N HIS A 52 5.42 7.38 -0.74
CA HIS A 52 6.82 7.24 -1.20
C HIS A 52 6.96 7.06 -2.73
N GLU A 53 6.05 6.32 -3.35
CA GLU A 53 6.02 6.15 -4.81
C GLU A 53 5.72 7.47 -5.52
N LEU A 54 4.85 8.32 -4.96
CA LEU A 54 4.43 9.58 -5.57
C LEU A 54 5.42 10.74 -5.41
N VAL A 55 6.43 10.62 -4.52
CA VAL A 55 7.51 11.61 -4.36
C VAL A 55 8.18 11.92 -5.70
N ASN A 56 8.55 10.88 -6.45
CA ASN A 56 9.26 11.00 -7.70
C ASN A 56 8.31 10.88 -8.89
N ALA A 57 8.43 11.81 -9.85
CA ALA A 57 7.57 11.85 -11.03
C ALA A 57 7.98 10.83 -12.10
N ASP A 58 7.83 9.54 -11.77
CA ASP A 58 8.19 8.43 -12.64
C ASP A 58 6.98 7.55 -12.99
N ALA A 59 6.99 7.06 -14.23
CA ALA A 59 5.91 6.26 -14.79
C ALA A 59 5.67 4.92 -14.10
N GLN A 60 6.76 4.23 -13.75
CA GLN A 60 6.69 2.94 -13.09
C GLN A 60 6.17 3.13 -11.67
N ARG A 61 6.62 4.18 -10.99
CA ARG A 61 6.13 4.54 -9.65
C ARG A 61 4.64 4.88 -9.64
N TYR A 62 4.14 5.65 -10.61
CA TYR A 62 2.70 5.94 -10.72
C TYR A 62 1.84 4.69 -10.92
N ARG A 63 2.32 3.74 -11.75
CA ARG A 63 1.63 2.44 -11.92
C ARG A 63 1.61 1.63 -10.63
N LEU A 64 2.70 1.64 -9.88
CA LEU A 64 2.80 0.92 -8.62
C LEU A 64 1.84 1.52 -7.59
N ALA A 65 1.80 2.84 -7.49
CA ALA A 65 0.87 3.57 -6.62
C ALA A 65 -0.59 3.23 -6.96
N ALA A 66 -0.95 3.30 -8.25
CA ALA A 66 -2.31 2.96 -8.70
C ALA A 66 -2.70 1.51 -8.35
N ARG A 67 -1.77 0.56 -8.52
CA ARG A 67 -1.99 -0.85 -8.15
C ARG A 67 -2.19 -1.03 -6.64
N ARG A 68 -1.43 -0.33 -5.81
CA ARG A 68 -1.58 -0.38 -4.36
C ARG A 68 -2.89 0.25 -3.90
N LEU A 69 -3.30 1.37 -4.47
CA LEU A 69 -4.60 1.98 -4.16
C LEU A 69 -5.76 1.07 -4.56
N ALA A 70 -5.70 0.43 -5.73
CA ALA A 70 -6.70 -0.57 -6.13
C ALA A 70 -6.74 -1.76 -5.16
N LYS A 71 -5.58 -2.18 -4.66
CA LYS A 71 -5.47 -3.21 -3.63
C LYS A 71 -6.12 -2.77 -2.32
N MET A 72 -5.81 -1.56 -1.83
CA MET A 72 -6.43 -1.01 -0.63
C MET A 72 -7.96 -0.99 -0.73
N ARG A 73 -8.51 -0.56 -1.87
CA ARG A 73 -9.96 -0.60 -2.09
C ARG A 73 -10.53 -2.01 -1.99
N LYS A 74 -9.84 -2.99 -2.57
CA LYS A 74 -10.26 -4.41 -2.48
C LYS A 74 -10.25 -4.90 -1.03
N LEU A 75 -9.24 -4.54 -0.26
CA LEU A 75 -9.09 -4.96 1.14
C LEU A 75 -10.13 -4.31 2.06
N ALA A 76 -10.44 -3.03 1.82
CA ALA A 76 -11.41 -2.29 2.61
C ALA A 76 -12.87 -2.53 2.19
N ALA A 77 -13.12 -3.20 1.07
CA ALA A 77 -14.46 -3.40 0.54
C ALA A 77 -15.38 -4.12 1.55
N GLY A 78 -16.54 -3.52 1.82
CA GLY A 78 -17.52 -4.06 2.78
C GLY A 78 -17.18 -3.78 4.25
N THR A 79 -16.14 -2.99 4.54
CA THR A 79 -15.75 -2.56 5.88
C THR A 79 -16.04 -1.06 6.07
N ASP A 80 -15.91 -0.58 7.31
CA ASP A 80 -16.02 0.85 7.64
C ASP A 80 -14.91 1.70 7.01
N GLN A 81 -13.75 1.10 6.70
CA GLN A 81 -12.60 1.77 6.06
C GLN A 81 -12.78 2.03 4.56
N ALA A 82 -13.83 1.50 3.92
CA ALA A 82 -14.04 1.66 2.48
C ALA A 82 -14.12 3.13 2.06
N ALA A 83 -14.87 3.94 2.82
CA ALA A 83 -15.04 5.36 2.55
C ALA A 83 -13.74 6.14 2.73
N ASP A 84 -12.95 5.81 3.74
CA ASP A 84 -11.67 6.47 4.02
C ASP A 84 -10.63 6.19 2.93
N VAL A 85 -10.61 4.96 2.38
CA VAL A 85 -9.76 4.63 1.24
C VAL A 85 -10.17 5.39 -0.02
N ASP A 86 -11.46 5.49 -0.32
CA ASP A 86 -11.93 6.27 -1.47
C ASP A 86 -11.65 7.77 -1.30
N ALA A 87 -11.80 8.31 -0.07
CA ALA A 87 -11.45 9.70 0.25
C ALA A 87 -9.95 9.98 0.11
N LEU A 88 -9.09 9.05 0.56
CA LEU A 88 -7.63 9.13 0.34
C LEU A 88 -7.30 9.24 -1.15
N ILE A 89 -7.91 8.41 -1.98
CA ILE A 89 -7.66 8.41 -3.43
C ILE A 89 -8.09 9.73 -4.06
N ALA A 90 -9.28 10.22 -3.72
CA ALA A 90 -9.76 11.52 -4.20
C ALA A 90 -8.82 12.67 -3.77
N GLY A 91 -8.32 12.63 -2.53
CA GLY A 91 -7.32 13.59 -2.04
C GLY A 91 -6.00 13.54 -2.82
N LEU A 92 -5.50 12.34 -3.15
CA LEU A 92 -4.31 12.18 -3.98
C LEU A 92 -4.54 12.67 -5.41
N ARG A 93 -5.73 12.44 -5.98
CA ARG A 93 -6.11 12.97 -7.30
C ARG A 93 -6.04 14.48 -7.34
N ASP A 94 -6.65 15.15 -6.38
CA ASP A 94 -6.67 16.62 -6.35
C ASP A 94 -5.26 17.19 -6.10
N THR A 95 -4.55 16.65 -5.11
CA THR A 95 -3.16 17.05 -4.78
C THR A 95 -2.25 16.95 -6.00
N HIS A 96 -2.47 15.96 -6.86
CA HIS A 96 -1.66 15.71 -8.04
C HIS A 96 -2.39 15.95 -9.37
N ARG A 97 -3.40 16.83 -9.40
CA ARG A 97 -4.22 17.08 -10.61
C ARG A 97 -3.40 17.51 -11.83
N TRP A 98 -2.26 18.17 -11.61
CA TRP A 98 -1.35 18.64 -12.67
C TRP A 98 -0.39 17.56 -13.19
N ARG A 99 -0.53 16.31 -12.77
CA ARG A 99 0.29 15.18 -13.22
C ARG A 99 -0.54 14.27 -14.14
N PRO A 100 -0.69 14.60 -15.43
CA PRO A 100 -1.63 13.90 -16.32
C PRO A 100 -1.33 12.41 -16.45
N ARG A 101 -0.05 12.02 -16.41
CA ARG A 101 0.32 10.60 -16.43
C ARG A 101 -0.13 9.84 -15.18
N LEU A 102 -0.10 10.47 -14.01
CA LEU A 102 -0.62 9.85 -12.79
C LEU A 102 -2.13 9.66 -12.86
N GLN A 103 -2.85 10.70 -13.31
CA GLN A 103 -4.31 10.64 -13.50
C GLN A 103 -4.70 9.50 -14.44
N GLN A 104 -3.98 9.34 -15.56
CA GLN A 104 -4.19 8.21 -16.49
C GLN A 104 -3.99 6.84 -15.84
N GLU A 105 -3.00 6.68 -14.96
CA GLU A 105 -2.80 5.40 -14.25
C GLU A 105 -3.90 5.14 -13.23
N PHE A 106 -4.43 6.18 -12.57
CA PHE A 106 -5.58 6.06 -11.68
C PHE A 106 -6.86 5.70 -12.45
N ASP A 107 -7.09 6.33 -13.61
CA ASP A 107 -8.23 6.02 -14.48
C ASP A 107 -8.15 4.60 -15.01
N ARG A 108 -6.95 4.15 -15.44
CA ARG A 108 -6.70 2.78 -15.88
C ARG A 108 -6.99 1.77 -14.77
N ALA A 109 -6.68 2.12 -13.53
CA ALA A 109 -6.96 1.32 -12.34
C ALA A 109 -8.42 1.46 -11.83
N ARG A 110 -9.26 2.27 -12.49
CA ARG A 110 -10.67 2.54 -12.12
C ARG A 110 -10.81 3.07 -10.69
N LEU A 111 -9.88 3.93 -10.30
CA LEU A 111 -9.88 4.58 -8.99
C LEU A 111 -10.82 5.80 -9.03
N PRO A 112 -11.59 6.06 -7.94
CA PRO A 112 -12.43 7.26 -7.83
C PRO A 112 -11.61 8.54 -7.91
#